data_AF-A0A453F012-F1
#
_entry.id   AF-A0A453F012-F1
#
_cell.length_a   1.000
_cell.length_b   1.000
_cell.length_c   1.000
_cell.angle_alpha   90.00
_cell.angle_beta   90.00
_cell.angle_gamma   90.00
#
_symmetry.space_group_name_H-M   'P 1'
#
loop_
_entity.id
_entity.type
_entity.pdbx_description
1 polymer ?
#
loop_
_entity_poly.entity_id
_entity_poly.type
_entity_poly.pdbx_seq_one_letter_code
_entity_poly.pdbx_strand_id
1 'polypeptide(L)'
;LHWRSFEVERTGVFDRIIQTIGSAIEVQDNNDKLAYWLSNSSTLLLLLQRTLKTTGAAGLTPQRRRSTAASFGRVFSGIRASPQSAARPFLGSRLIGGLGDLRQVEAKYPALLFKQQLTAFLEKIYGMIRDNLKKEISPLLGLCIQAPRTSRASLIKGSRSQANALAQQTLIAHWQSIVKILTNYLNVLKANYVPSFLISKVFTQIFSFINVQLFNSLLLRRECCSFSNGEYVKAGLAELEQWCIYATEEVGTGDFFPW
;
A
#
# COMPACT_ATOMS: atom_id res chain seq x y z
N LEU A 1 4.57 -15.89 -24.34
CA LEU A 1 4.08 -14.64 -24.96
C LEU A 1 4.12 -14.81 -26.48
N HIS A 2 2.97 -14.70 -27.17
CA HIS A 2 2.93 -14.67 -28.64
C HIS A 2 3.44 -13.30 -29.12
N TRP A 3 4.76 -13.20 -29.27
CA TRP A 3 5.49 -11.97 -29.62
C TRP A 3 4.89 -11.23 -30.83
N ARG A 4 4.35 -11.95 -31.82
CA ARG A 4 3.71 -11.39 -33.00
C ARG A 4 2.58 -10.40 -32.66
N SER A 5 1.82 -10.64 -31.60
CA SER A 5 0.69 -9.76 -31.21
C SER A 5 1.14 -8.35 -30.78
N PHE A 6 2.42 -8.17 -30.41
CA PHE A 6 2.96 -6.84 -30.05
C PHE A 6 3.42 -6.03 -31.26
N GLU A 7 3.59 -6.68 -32.42
CA GLU A 7 4.08 -6.08 -33.67
C GLU A 7 2.95 -5.75 -34.65
N VAL A 8 1.70 -6.17 -34.37
CA VAL A 8 0.54 -5.93 -35.24
C VAL A 8 -0.11 -4.57 -34.95
N GLU A 9 -0.56 -3.90 -36.00
CA GLU A 9 -1.30 -2.63 -35.92
C GLU A 9 -2.72 -2.78 -35.35
N ARG A 10 -3.29 -3.99 -35.38
CA ARG A 10 -4.61 -4.32 -34.84
C ARG A 10 -4.60 -5.69 -34.16
N THR A 11 -5.12 -5.75 -32.94
CA THR A 11 -5.32 -6.99 -32.19
C THR A 11 -6.43 -6.80 -31.16
N GLY A 12 -7.40 -7.72 -31.10
CA GLY A 12 -8.45 -7.72 -30.07
C GLY A 12 -8.06 -8.46 -28.79
N VAL A 13 -6.85 -9.04 -28.72
CA VAL A 13 -6.40 -9.82 -27.56
C VAL A 13 -6.23 -8.94 -26.33
N PHE A 14 -5.65 -7.74 -26.50
CA PHE A 14 -5.46 -6.80 -25.39
C PHE A 14 -6.79 -6.33 -24.81
N ASP A 15 -7.75 -5.99 -25.67
CA ASP A 15 -9.08 -5.56 -25.22
C ASP A 15 -9.79 -6.64 -24.41
N ARG A 16 -9.72 -7.90 -24.83
CA ARG A 16 -10.31 -9.04 -24.08
C ARG A 16 -9.67 -9.22 -22.71
N ILE A 17 -8.35 -9.10 -22.62
CA ILE A 17 -7.62 -9.20 -21.34
C ILE A 17 -8.06 -8.05 -20.41
N ILE A 18 -8.10 -6.83 -20.93
CA ILE A 18 -8.53 -5.65 -20.18
C ILE A 18 -9.97 -5.77 -19.69
N GLN A 19 -10.89 -6.24 -20.53
CA GLN A 19 -12.27 -6.51 -20.12
C GLN A 19 -12.37 -7.59 -19.05
N THR A 20 -11.55 -8.64 -19.14
CA THR A 20 -11.52 -9.72 -18.14
C THR A 20 -11.02 -9.20 -16.80
N ILE A 21 -9.92 -8.43 -16.77
CA ILE A 21 -9.43 -7.78 -15.55
C ILE A 21 -10.50 -6.84 -15.00
N GLY A 22 -11.06 -6.00 -15.87
CA GLY A 22 -12.06 -4.99 -15.51
C GLY A 22 -13.28 -5.58 -14.81
N SER A 23 -13.91 -6.59 -15.42
CA SER A 23 -15.07 -7.29 -14.84
C SER A 23 -14.72 -8.01 -13.54
N ALA A 24 -13.54 -8.62 -13.46
CA ALA A 24 -13.15 -9.38 -12.28
C ALA A 24 -12.86 -8.50 -11.04
N ILE A 25 -12.55 -7.20 -11.23
CA ILE A 25 -12.32 -6.24 -10.15
C ILE A 25 -13.52 -5.32 -9.87
N GLU A 26 -14.69 -5.57 -10.48
CA GLU A 26 -15.93 -4.83 -10.18
C GLU A 26 -16.39 -5.06 -8.74
N VAL A 27 -16.17 -6.27 -8.20
CA VAL A 27 -16.49 -6.62 -6.82
C VAL A 27 -15.34 -6.19 -5.90
N GLN A 28 -15.41 -4.93 -5.45
CA GLN A 28 -14.30 -4.25 -4.74
C GLN A 28 -14.02 -4.79 -3.33
N ASP A 29 -14.95 -5.50 -2.70
CA ASP A 29 -14.77 -5.96 -1.31
C ASP A 29 -14.08 -7.33 -1.20
N ASN A 30 -13.78 -8.01 -2.32
CA ASN A 30 -13.11 -9.32 -2.29
C ASN A 30 -11.59 -9.17 -2.40
N ASN A 31 -10.92 -9.02 -1.26
CA ASN A 31 -9.47 -8.83 -1.20
C ASN A 31 -8.65 -10.00 -1.78
N ASP A 32 -9.16 -11.23 -1.76
CA ASP A 32 -8.49 -12.39 -2.36
C ASP A 32 -8.42 -12.27 -3.89
N LYS A 33 -9.55 -11.96 -4.52
CA LYS A 33 -9.59 -11.67 -5.97
C LYS A 33 -8.74 -10.46 -6.34
N LEU A 34 -8.77 -9.39 -5.54
CA LEU A 34 -7.93 -8.22 -5.78
C LEU A 34 -6.44 -8.57 -5.67
N ALA A 35 -6.03 -9.35 -4.67
CA ALA A 35 -4.65 -9.79 -4.50
C ALA A 35 -4.18 -10.67 -5.67
N TYR A 36 -5.03 -11.60 -6.13
CA TYR A 36 -4.78 -12.41 -7.33
C TYR A 36 -4.51 -11.52 -8.55
N TRP A 37 -5.39 -10.56 -8.83
CA TRP A 37 -5.23 -9.67 -9.99
C TRP A 37 -4.09 -8.67 -9.83
N LEU A 38 -3.75 -8.25 -8.62
CA LEU A 38 -2.56 -7.44 -8.35
C LEU A 38 -1.28 -8.19 -8.73
N SER A 39 -1.15 -9.44 -8.28
CA SER A 39 0.00 -10.29 -8.60
C SER A 39 0.12 -10.55 -10.11
N ASN A 40 -0.97 -10.99 -10.75
CA ASN A 40 -0.97 -11.29 -12.18
C ASN A 40 -0.72 -10.04 -13.05
N SER A 41 -1.35 -8.91 -12.72
CA SER A 41 -1.17 -7.66 -13.47
C SER A 41 0.25 -7.11 -13.30
N SER A 42 0.83 -7.22 -12.09
CA SER A 42 2.22 -6.79 -11.84
C SER A 42 3.23 -7.64 -12.60
N THR A 43 3.03 -8.96 -12.63
CA THR A 43 3.86 -9.90 -13.37
C THR A 43 3.75 -9.65 -14.88
N LEU A 44 2.53 -9.49 -15.40
CA LEU A 44 2.33 -9.19 -16.80
C LEU A 44 2.97 -7.85 -17.20
N LEU A 45 2.83 -6.82 -16.38
CA LEU A 45 3.46 -5.52 -16.61
C LEU A 45 5.00 -5.62 -16.62
N LEU A 46 5.58 -6.38 -15.69
CA LEU A 46 7.03 -6.64 -15.65
C LEU A 46 7.50 -7.37 -16.91
N LEU A 47 6.76 -8.39 -17.35
CA LEU A 47 7.06 -9.12 -18.58
C LEU A 47 6.97 -8.21 -19.82
N LEU A 48 5.95 -7.35 -19.89
CA LEU A 48 5.84 -6.34 -20.95
C LEU A 48 7.03 -5.37 -20.93
N GLN A 49 7.41 -4.88 -19.76
CA GLN A 49 8.56 -3.96 -19.62
C GLN A 49 9.88 -4.60 -20.05
N ARG A 50 10.07 -5.91 -19.80
CA ARG A 50 11.24 -6.66 -20.25
C ARG A 50 11.23 -6.97 -21.75
N THR A 51 10.04 -7.13 -22.34
CA THR A 51 9.88 -7.55 -23.74
C THR A 51 9.87 -6.38 -24.71
N LEU A 52 9.30 -5.23 -24.31
CA LEU A 52 9.18 -4.07 -25.20
C LEU A 52 10.46 -3.23 -25.14
N LYS A 53 10.99 -2.84 -26.32
CA LYS A 53 12.03 -1.81 -26.40
C LYS A 53 11.51 -0.56 -25.70
N THR A 54 12.18 -0.13 -24.64
CA THR A 54 12.06 1.26 -24.21
C THR A 54 12.74 2.08 -25.29
N THR A 55 11.98 2.62 -26.24
CA THR A 55 12.48 3.70 -27.09
C THR A 55 12.76 4.88 -26.17
N GLY A 56 13.94 4.87 -25.56
CA GLY A 56 14.50 6.02 -24.91
C GLY A 56 14.65 7.07 -25.99
N ALA A 57 14.03 8.22 -25.77
CA ALA A 57 14.32 9.46 -26.46
C ALA A 57 15.79 9.87 -26.20
N ALA A 58 16.72 9.10 -26.74
CA ALA A 58 18.16 9.34 -26.75
C ALA A 58 18.61 9.44 -28.21
N GLY A 59 18.23 10.55 -28.82
CA GLY A 59 18.55 10.90 -30.19
C GLY A 59 17.57 11.97 -30.66
N LEU A 60 18.09 13.15 -31.01
CA LEU A 60 17.39 14.37 -31.43
C LEU A 60 17.08 15.40 -30.31
N THR A 61 18.13 16.06 -29.84
CA THR A 61 18.07 17.51 -29.56
C THR A 61 19.03 18.18 -30.56
N PRO A 62 18.69 19.35 -31.16
CA PRO A 62 18.66 20.60 -30.39
C PRO A 62 17.54 21.62 -30.73
N GLN A 63 17.06 22.27 -29.67
CA GLN A 63 16.83 23.72 -29.55
C GLN A 63 15.58 24.41 -30.19
N ARG A 64 14.72 24.91 -29.28
CA ARG A 64 14.05 26.24 -29.26
C ARG A 64 12.79 26.47 -30.13
N ARG A 65 11.63 26.60 -29.47
CA ARG A 65 10.86 27.87 -29.34
C ARG A 65 9.69 27.74 -28.34
N ARG A 66 9.33 28.90 -27.78
CA ARG A 66 8.41 29.19 -26.66
C ARG A 66 6.91 29.17 -27.05
N SER A 67 6.07 29.05 -26.01
CA SER A 67 4.66 29.54 -25.86
C SER A 67 3.57 28.66 -26.52
N THR A 68 2.40 28.35 -25.94
CA THR A 68 1.64 28.91 -24.80
C THR A 68 0.52 27.93 -24.35
N ALA A 69 0.21 27.96 -23.04
CA ALA A 69 -1.09 27.73 -22.37
C ALA A 69 -1.80 26.36 -22.43
N ALA A 70 -1.80 25.64 -21.30
CA ALA A 70 -2.98 25.48 -20.45
C ALA A 70 -2.55 24.92 -19.07
N SER A 71 -2.84 25.72 -18.06
CA SER A 71 -2.54 25.55 -16.64
C SER A 71 -3.41 24.47 -15.99
N PHE A 72 -2.90 23.77 -14.99
CA PHE A 72 -3.52 23.60 -13.65
C PHE A 72 -2.56 22.78 -12.77
N GLY A 73 -2.13 23.34 -11.64
CA GLY A 73 -1.40 22.58 -10.61
C GLY A 73 -0.08 23.17 -10.14
N ARG A 74 -0.07 24.44 -9.69
CA ARG A 74 0.86 24.89 -8.64
C ARG A 74 0.14 25.87 -7.73
N VAL A 75 -0.06 25.47 -6.48
CA VAL A 75 -0.15 26.40 -5.38
C VAL A 75 0.77 25.90 -4.28
N PHE A 76 1.56 26.84 -3.76
CA PHE A 76 2.49 26.78 -2.63
C PHE A 76 3.92 26.32 -2.91
N SER A 77 4.72 27.30 -3.34
CA SER A 77 6.14 27.40 -2.98
C SER A 77 6.27 28.39 -1.82
N GLY A 78 6.96 28.00 -0.74
CA GLY A 78 7.42 28.93 0.27
C GLY A 78 7.94 28.29 1.56
N ILE A 79 9.26 28.01 1.58
CA ILE A 79 10.27 28.39 2.61
C ILE A 79 11.21 27.23 3.05
N ARG A 80 12.48 27.38 2.62
CA ARG A 80 13.80 26.92 3.13
C ARG A 80 14.07 25.44 3.53
N ALA A 81 14.75 24.77 2.59
CA ALA A 81 16.06 24.09 2.72
C ALA A 81 16.26 22.87 3.66
N SER A 82 16.32 21.68 3.04
CA SER A 82 17.44 20.72 3.14
C SER A 82 17.40 19.78 1.91
N PRO A 83 18.50 19.53 1.17
CA PRO A 83 18.44 18.76 -0.07
C PRO A 83 18.79 17.30 0.19
N GLN A 84 17.80 16.42 0.31
CA GLN A 84 17.98 14.99 0.07
C GLN A 84 16.62 14.29 -0.02
N SER A 85 16.10 14.17 -1.24
CA SER A 85 15.28 13.04 -1.76
C SER A 85 14.50 13.50 -2.99
N ALA A 86 15.10 13.32 -4.17
CA ALA A 86 14.36 13.40 -5.42
C ALA A 86 13.25 12.34 -5.41
N ALA A 87 12.01 12.77 -5.63
CA ALA A 87 10.88 11.88 -5.88
C ALA A 87 11.23 10.95 -7.06
N ARG A 88 11.47 9.67 -6.76
CA ARG A 88 11.71 8.64 -7.76
C ARG A 88 10.38 8.29 -8.45
N PRO A 89 10.33 8.17 -9.79
CA PRO A 89 9.16 7.63 -10.47
C PRO A 89 8.89 6.21 -9.97
N PHE A 90 7.62 5.93 -9.72
CA PHE A 90 7.05 4.75 -9.04
C PHE A 90 7.53 3.38 -9.57
N LEU A 91 8.05 3.32 -10.81
CA LEU A 91 8.65 2.14 -11.43
C LEU A 91 9.86 2.54 -12.30
N GLY A 92 10.85 3.19 -11.70
CA GLY A 92 12.14 3.47 -12.33
C GLY A 92 12.96 2.19 -12.56
N SER A 93 13.24 1.90 -13.82
CA SER A 93 14.07 0.82 -14.38
C SER A 93 15.43 0.62 -13.69
N ARG A 94 15.48 -0.02 -12.52
CA ARG A 94 16.78 -0.36 -11.90
C ARG A 94 16.82 -1.53 -10.92
N LEU A 95 15.84 -2.44 -10.95
CA LEU A 95 15.91 -3.65 -10.14
C LEU A 95 16.22 -4.87 -11.02
N ILE A 96 17.39 -5.45 -10.75
CA ILE A 96 17.88 -6.77 -11.17
C ILE A 96 18.62 -6.76 -12.51
N GLY A 97 19.95 -6.62 -12.41
CA GLY A 97 20.89 -7.02 -13.45
C GLY A 97 21.02 -8.53 -13.53
N GLY A 98 21.22 -9.03 -14.76
CA GLY A 98 21.72 -10.38 -15.02
C GLY A 98 20.65 -11.44 -15.23
N LEU A 99 19.96 -11.42 -16.37
CA LEU A 99 19.60 -12.66 -17.10
C LEU A 99 19.06 -12.33 -18.50
N GLY A 100 19.85 -12.69 -19.51
CA GLY A 100 19.37 -13.11 -20.83
C GLY A 100 18.86 -12.00 -21.76
N ASP A 101 19.56 -11.86 -22.87
CA ASP A 101 19.25 -11.07 -24.06
C ASP A 101 17.90 -11.46 -24.72
N LEU A 102 16.78 -11.17 -24.05
CA LEU A 102 15.46 -11.26 -24.65
C LEU A 102 15.40 -10.21 -25.76
N ARG A 103 15.37 -10.66 -27.02
CA ARG A 103 15.14 -9.82 -28.21
C ARG A 103 14.03 -8.81 -27.93
N GLN A 104 14.41 -7.57 -27.67
CA GLN A 104 13.43 -6.53 -27.36
C GLN A 104 12.61 -6.23 -28.62
N VAL A 105 11.29 -6.19 -28.47
CA VAL A 105 10.31 -6.02 -29.55
C VAL A 105 9.95 -4.54 -29.69
N GLU A 106 9.90 -4.03 -30.91
CA GLU A 106 9.36 -2.69 -31.19
C GLU A 106 7.83 -2.75 -31.13
N ALA A 107 7.26 -2.27 -30.03
CA ALA A 107 5.81 -2.32 -29.81
C ALA A 107 5.07 -1.33 -30.71
N LYS A 108 3.97 -1.78 -31.33
CA LYS A 108 3.00 -0.88 -31.97
C LYS A 108 2.03 -0.27 -30.95
N TYR A 109 1.25 0.73 -31.39
CA TYR A 109 0.31 1.48 -30.54
C TYR A 109 -0.59 0.60 -29.64
N PRO A 110 -1.21 -0.50 -30.11
CA PRO A 110 -2.06 -1.34 -29.26
C PRO A 110 -1.32 -1.92 -28.04
N ALA A 111 -0.04 -2.28 -28.20
CA ALA A 111 0.78 -2.80 -27.11
C ALA A 111 1.14 -1.71 -26.08
N LEU A 112 1.41 -0.48 -26.56
CA LEU A 112 1.69 0.66 -25.70
C LEU A 112 0.45 1.06 -24.89
N LEU A 113 -0.72 1.09 -25.54
CA LEU A 113 -2.00 1.35 -24.90
C LEU A 113 -2.31 0.28 -23.85
N PHE A 114 -2.13 -1.00 -24.20
CA PHE A 114 -2.31 -2.12 -23.27
C PHE A 114 -1.44 -1.98 -22.02
N LYS A 115 -0.15 -1.63 -22.19
CA LYS A 115 0.77 -1.38 -21.08
C LYS A 115 0.28 -0.24 -20.17
N GLN A 116 -0.21 0.86 -20.76
CA GLN A 116 -0.75 1.98 -20.00
C GLN A 116 -2.00 1.59 -19.22
N GLN A 117 -2.94 0.89 -19.85
CA GLN A 117 -4.16 0.41 -19.20
C GLN A 117 -3.85 -0.57 -18.07
N LEU A 118 -2.93 -1.51 -18.29
CA LEU A 118 -2.49 -2.46 -17.27
C LEU A 118 -1.84 -1.75 -16.07
N THR A 119 -1.08 -0.68 -16.31
CA THR A 119 -0.52 0.16 -15.25
C THR A 119 -1.63 0.83 -14.43
N ALA A 120 -2.64 1.39 -15.10
CA ALA A 120 -3.79 2.01 -14.43
C ALA A 120 -4.61 0.98 -13.62
N PHE A 121 -4.78 -0.25 -14.13
CA PHE A 121 -5.42 -1.33 -13.38
C PHE A 121 -4.63 -1.71 -12.13
N LEU A 122 -3.31 -1.82 -12.24
CA LEU A 122 -2.46 -2.12 -11.10
C LEU A 122 -2.59 -1.05 -10.00
N GLU A 123 -2.56 0.23 -10.38
CA GLU A 123 -2.76 1.35 -9.45
C GLU A 123 -4.16 1.33 -8.82
N LYS A 124 -5.20 1.04 -9.61
CA LYS A 124 -6.58 0.94 -9.14
C LYS A 124 -6.76 -0.20 -8.13
N ILE A 125 -6.27 -1.39 -8.44
CA ILE A 125 -6.35 -2.57 -7.56
C ILE A 125 -5.56 -2.34 -6.27
N TYR A 126 -4.34 -1.80 -6.38
CA TYR A 126 -3.54 -1.42 -5.23
C TYR A 126 -4.28 -0.42 -4.32
N GLY A 127 -4.92 0.60 -4.91
CA GLY A 127 -5.74 1.57 -4.21
C GLY A 127 -6.91 0.92 -3.47
N MET A 128 -7.64 0.03 -4.13
CA MET A 128 -8.78 -0.70 -3.53
C MET A 128 -8.38 -1.50 -2.30
N ILE A 129 -7.33 -2.32 -2.39
CA ILE A 129 -6.85 -3.13 -1.25
C ILE A 129 -6.48 -2.23 -0.07
N ARG A 130 -5.73 -1.15 -0.34
CA ARG A 130 -5.34 -0.18 0.69
C ARG A 130 -6.55 0.48 1.33
N ASP A 131 -7.52 0.90 0.52
CA ASP A 131 -8.67 1.67 1.00
C ASP A 131 -9.66 0.77 1.77
N ASN A 132 -9.81 -0.50 1.38
CA ASN A 132 -10.53 -1.52 2.15
C ASN A 132 -9.88 -1.73 3.53
N LEU A 133 -8.56 -1.88 3.59
CA LEU A 133 -7.84 -2.04 4.85
C LEU A 133 -8.00 -0.81 5.76
N LYS A 134 -7.90 0.40 5.20
CA LYS A 134 -8.17 1.64 5.95
C LYS A 134 -9.60 1.68 6.48
N LYS A 135 -10.59 1.31 5.65
CA LYS A 135 -12.01 1.29 6.01
C LYS A 135 -12.28 0.34 7.18
N GLU A 136 -11.65 -0.83 7.20
CA GLU A 136 -11.79 -1.80 8.31
C GLU A 136 -11.11 -1.34 9.60
N ILE A 137 -9.93 -0.73 9.51
CA ILE A 137 -9.15 -0.30 10.70
C ILE A 137 -9.70 1.00 11.32
N SER A 138 -10.18 1.94 10.49
CA SER A 138 -10.64 3.27 10.90
C SER A 138 -11.58 3.29 12.13
N PRO A 139 -12.67 2.49 12.19
CA PRO A 139 -13.56 2.50 13.36
C PRO A 139 -12.87 2.02 14.65
N LEU A 140 -11.86 1.15 14.57
CA LEU A 140 -11.12 0.65 15.73
C LEU A 140 -10.13 1.69 16.26
N LEU A 141 -9.51 2.49 15.40
CA LEU A 141 -8.56 3.53 15.81
C LEU A 141 -9.22 4.56 16.74
N GLY A 142 -10.48 4.90 16.50
CA GLY A 142 -11.27 5.78 17.38
C GLY A 142 -11.39 5.26 18.82
N LEU A 143 -11.43 3.93 18.98
CA LEU A 143 -11.54 3.24 20.27
C LEU A 143 -10.17 3.05 20.95
N CYS A 144 -9.08 3.12 20.18
CA CYS A 144 -7.72 2.94 20.65
C CYS A 144 -7.13 4.17 21.36
N ILE A 145 -7.80 5.32 21.33
CA ILE A 145 -7.28 6.58 21.91
C ILE A 145 -7.64 6.74 23.40
N GLN A 146 -8.69 6.05 23.85
CA GLN A 146 -9.20 6.18 25.20
C GLN A 146 -9.15 4.84 25.90
N ALA A 147 -8.40 4.75 27.00
CA ALA A 147 -8.32 3.54 27.79
C ALA A 147 -9.73 3.15 28.27
N PRO A 148 -10.19 1.90 28.03
CA PRO A 148 -11.48 1.48 28.52
C PRO A 148 -11.55 1.66 30.05
N ARG A 149 -12.50 2.46 30.51
CA ARG A 149 -12.68 2.70 31.94
C ARG A 149 -13.45 1.52 32.52
N THR A 150 -12.79 0.68 33.31
CA THR A 150 -13.50 -0.26 34.18
C THR A 150 -14.33 0.57 35.15
N SER A 151 -15.66 0.54 35.02
CA SER A 151 -16.58 1.21 35.95
C SER A 151 -16.20 0.86 37.38
N ARG A 152 -15.92 1.87 38.21
CA ARG A 152 -15.51 1.72 39.63
C ARG A 152 -16.54 0.99 40.52
N ALA A 153 -17.66 0.52 39.97
CA ALA A 153 -18.77 -0.05 40.71
C ALA A 153 -18.53 -1.47 41.26
N SER A 154 -17.47 -2.19 40.85
CA SER A 154 -17.25 -3.59 41.28
C SER A 154 -16.03 -3.83 42.18
N LEU A 155 -15.36 -2.80 42.70
CA LEU A 155 -14.21 -2.96 43.59
C LEU A 155 -14.64 -3.29 45.03
N ILE A 156 -15.24 -4.46 45.23
CA ILE A 156 -15.36 -5.11 46.54
C ILE A 156 -14.53 -6.39 46.52
N LYS A 157 -13.45 -6.37 47.33
CA LYS A 157 -12.62 -7.49 47.83
C LYS A 157 -11.90 -8.40 46.81
N GLY A 158 -10.57 -8.39 46.91
CA GLY A 158 -9.87 -9.65 47.26
C GLY A 158 -8.83 -10.24 46.30
N SER A 159 -8.82 -9.91 45.00
CA SER A 159 -7.80 -10.45 44.07
C SER A 159 -7.35 -9.38 43.07
N ARG A 160 -6.36 -8.57 43.47
CA ARG A 160 -5.89 -7.40 42.72
C ARG A 160 -5.02 -7.74 41.49
N SER A 161 -4.38 -8.90 41.46
CA SER A 161 -3.44 -9.26 40.37
C SER A 161 -4.13 -9.92 39.17
N GLN A 162 -5.03 -10.89 39.42
CA GLN A 162 -5.74 -11.61 38.35
C GLN A 162 -6.85 -10.77 37.71
N ALA A 163 -7.56 -9.95 38.49
CA ALA A 163 -8.56 -9.01 37.97
C ALA A 163 -7.92 -7.89 37.11
N ASN A 164 -6.72 -7.44 37.47
CA ASN A 164 -5.97 -6.47 36.67
C ASN A 164 -5.48 -7.06 35.34
N ALA A 165 -5.06 -8.32 35.31
CA ALA A 165 -4.64 -8.99 34.07
C ALA A 165 -5.80 -9.17 33.08
N LEU A 166 -6.97 -9.63 33.56
CA LEU A 166 -8.18 -9.76 32.73
C LEU A 166 -8.74 -8.41 32.27
N ALA A 167 -8.66 -7.39 33.14
CA ALA A 167 -8.98 -6.01 32.77
C ALA A 167 -8.02 -5.52 31.67
N GLN A 168 -6.71 -5.71 31.82
CA GLN A 168 -5.70 -5.36 30.80
C GLN A 168 -5.89 -6.10 29.48
N GLN A 169 -6.27 -7.38 29.51
CA GLN A 169 -6.61 -8.16 28.32
C GLN A 169 -7.81 -7.56 27.55
N THR A 170 -8.79 -7.02 28.29
CA THR A 170 -9.93 -6.30 27.73
C THR A 170 -9.52 -4.91 27.20
N LEU A 171 -8.54 -4.25 27.86
CA LEU A 171 -8.02 -2.96 27.42
C LEU A 171 -7.41 -3.08 26.02
N ILE A 172 -6.60 -4.10 25.74
CA ILE A 172 -5.85 -4.21 24.47
C ILE A 172 -6.64 -4.84 23.30
N ALA A 173 -7.89 -5.25 23.54
CA ALA A 173 -8.70 -5.98 22.56
C ALA A 173 -8.89 -5.24 21.22
N HIS A 174 -8.99 -3.90 21.27
CA HIS A 174 -9.11 -3.08 20.06
C HIS A 174 -7.83 -3.11 19.22
N TRP A 175 -6.67 -2.98 19.87
CA TRP A 175 -5.36 -3.09 19.22
C TRP A 175 -5.12 -4.49 18.65
N GLN A 176 -5.46 -5.54 19.40
CA GLN A 176 -5.38 -6.93 18.91
C GLN A 176 -6.30 -7.18 17.70
N SER A 177 -7.46 -6.54 17.64
CA SER A 177 -8.35 -6.61 16.48
C SER A 177 -7.72 -5.96 15.25
N ILE A 178 -7.03 -4.82 15.41
CA ILE A 178 -6.25 -4.18 14.32
C ILE A 178 -5.13 -5.11 13.85
N VAL A 179 -4.33 -5.66 14.78
CA VAL A 179 -3.26 -6.63 14.48
C VAL A 179 -3.80 -7.83 13.69
N LYS A 180 -4.96 -8.36 14.09
CA LYS A 180 -5.62 -9.47 13.38
C LYS A 180 -6.02 -9.09 11.96
N ILE A 181 -6.58 -7.89 11.75
CA ILE A 181 -6.93 -7.40 10.41
C ILE A 181 -5.67 -7.26 9.55
N LEU A 182 -4.61 -6.64 10.07
CA LEU A 182 -3.32 -6.50 9.37
C LEU A 182 -2.76 -7.87 8.96
N THR A 183 -2.79 -8.83 9.89
CA THR A 183 -2.36 -10.22 9.65
C THR A 183 -3.17 -10.90 8.56
N ASN A 184 -4.49 -10.75 8.58
CA ASN A 184 -5.36 -11.35 7.56
C ASN A 184 -5.03 -10.80 6.16
N TYR A 185 -4.84 -9.48 6.02
CA TYR A 185 -4.46 -8.88 4.74
C TYR A 185 -3.07 -9.34 4.29
N LEU A 186 -2.10 -9.42 5.21
CA LEU A 186 -0.77 -9.93 4.91
C LEU A 186 -0.84 -11.36 4.36
N ASN A 187 -1.62 -12.22 5.01
CA ASN A 187 -1.80 -13.61 4.59
C ASN A 187 -2.47 -13.73 3.22
N VAL A 188 -3.52 -12.93 2.95
CA VAL A 188 -4.18 -12.92 1.63
C VAL A 188 -3.20 -12.49 0.52
N LEU A 189 -2.42 -11.44 0.76
CA LEU A 189 -1.43 -10.95 -0.21
C LEU A 189 -0.32 -11.98 -0.45
N LYS A 190 0.17 -12.63 0.62
CA LYS A 190 1.18 -13.70 0.53
C LYS A 190 0.65 -14.93 -0.20
N ALA A 191 -0.56 -15.40 0.13
CA ALA A 191 -1.18 -16.57 -0.47
C ALA A 191 -1.40 -16.40 -1.99
N ASN A 192 -1.59 -15.16 -2.44
CA ASN A 192 -1.72 -14.80 -3.86
C ASN A 192 -0.39 -14.40 -4.52
N TYR A 193 0.74 -14.67 -3.87
CA TYR A 193 2.09 -14.40 -4.40
C TYR A 193 2.30 -12.94 -4.82
N VAL A 194 1.67 -11.99 -4.12
CA VAL A 194 1.89 -10.57 -4.41
C VAL A 194 3.36 -10.23 -4.16
N PRO A 195 4.04 -9.54 -5.09
CA PRO A 195 5.43 -9.16 -4.91
C PRO A 195 5.68 -8.43 -3.59
N SER A 196 6.71 -8.85 -2.84
CA SER A 196 7.01 -8.36 -1.49
C SER A 196 7.15 -6.84 -1.39
N PHE A 197 7.72 -6.20 -2.42
CA PHE A 197 7.82 -4.74 -2.46
C PHE A 197 6.46 -4.03 -2.50
N LEU A 198 5.44 -4.63 -3.15
CA LEU A 198 4.08 -4.08 -3.15
C LEU A 198 3.43 -4.24 -1.77
N ILE A 199 3.61 -5.41 -1.14
CA ILE A 199 3.14 -5.68 0.23
C ILE A 199 3.71 -4.63 1.19
N SER A 200 5.04 -4.45 1.17
CA SER A 200 5.74 -3.43 1.98
C SER A 200 5.18 -2.02 1.76
N LYS A 201 4.91 -1.63 0.52
CA LYS A 201 4.33 -0.32 0.22
C LYS A 201 2.90 -0.16 0.73
N VAL A 202 2.05 -1.19 0.64
CA VAL A 202 0.69 -1.16 1.19
C VAL A 202 0.79 -0.87 2.69
N PHE A 203 1.51 -1.70 3.44
CA PHE A 203 1.56 -1.58 4.89
C PHE A 203 2.24 -0.30 5.35
N THR A 204 3.27 0.18 4.66
CA THR A 204 3.86 1.51 4.92
C THR A 204 2.81 2.63 4.85
N GLN A 205 1.94 2.62 3.83
CA GLN A 205 0.86 3.59 3.72
C GLN A 205 -0.21 3.43 4.81
N ILE A 206 -0.47 2.19 5.24
CA ILE A 206 -1.42 1.91 6.33
C ILE A 206 -0.88 2.41 7.67
N PHE A 207 0.39 2.19 7.98
CA PHE A 207 1.00 2.72 9.20
C PHE A 207 1.07 4.25 9.20
N SER A 208 1.39 4.86 8.07
CA SER A 208 1.30 6.31 7.90
C SER A 208 -0.13 6.83 8.18
N PHE A 209 -1.15 6.12 7.69
CA PHE A 209 -2.55 6.43 7.99
C PHE A 209 -2.87 6.29 9.48
N ILE A 210 -2.48 5.18 10.13
CA ILE A 210 -2.66 4.96 11.56
C ILE A 210 -2.04 6.10 12.37
N ASN A 211 -0.79 6.47 12.06
CA ASN A 211 -0.09 7.56 12.73
C ASN A 211 -0.85 8.88 12.64
N VAL A 212 -1.24 9.28 11.42
CA VAL A 212 -1.99 10.52 11.19
C VAL A 212 -3.33 10.50 11.93
N GLN A 213 -4.06 9.38 11.89
CA GLN A 213 -5.35 9.26 12.57
C GLN A 213 -5.25 9.35 14.08
N LEU A 214 -4.29 8.64 14.69
CA LEU A 214 -4.06 8.68 16.13
C LEU A 214 -3.62 10.07 16.60
N PHE A 215 -2.65 10.66 15.89
CA PHE A 215 -2.13 11.98 16.22
C PHE A 215 -3.23 13.06 16.13
N ASN A 216 -3.98 13.08 15.02
CA ASN A 216 -5.08 14.03 14.84
C ASN A 216 -6.15 13.84 15.92
N SER A 217 -6.47 12.59 16.28
CA SER A 217 -7.48 12.34 17.30
C SER A 217 -7.05 12.81 18.69
N LEU A 218 -5.77 12.63 19.05
CA LEU A 218 -5.22 13.14 20.31
C LEU A 218 -5.20 14.68 20.35
N LEU A 219 -4.84 15.33 19.24
CA LEU A 219 -4.86 16.80 19.15
C LEU A 219 -6.26 17.39 19.31
N LEU A 220 -7.27 16.75 18.72
CA LEU A 220 -8.65 17.23 18.74
C LEU A 220 -9.39 16.90 20.04
N ARG A 221 -8.94 15.88 20.78
CA ARG A 221 -9.59 15.37 22.00
C ARG A 221 -8.70 15.56 23.22
N ARG A 222 -8.62 16.79 23.73
CA ARG A 222 -7.78 17.14 24.89
C ARG A 222 -8.11 16.32 26.14
N GLU A 223 -9.35 15.87 26.29
CA GLU A 223 -9.78 15.00 27.39
C GLU A 223 -9.15 13.60 27.33
N CYS A 224 -8.59 13.22 26.18
CA CYS A 224 -7.86 11.97 26.02
C CYS A 224 -6.37 12.11 26.38
N CYS A 225 -5.83 13.33 26.53
CA CYS A 225 -4.43 13.57 26.87
C CYS A 225 -4.18 13.42 28.38
N SER A 226 -4.18 12.17 28.85
CA SER A 226 -3.89 11.81 30.25
C SER A 226 -2.82 10.73 30.33
N PHE A 227 -2.14 10.60 31.47
CA PHE A 227 -1.11 9.57 31.68
C PHE A 227 -1.63 8.15 31.39
N SER A 228 -2.82 7.82 31.88
CA SER A 228 -3.41 6.48 31.68
C SER A 228 -3.72 6.16 30.22
N ASN A 229 -4.18 7.16 29.45
CA ASN A 229 -4.42 6.96 28.02
C ASN A 229 -3.10 6.91 27.24
N GLY A 230 -2.10 7.69 27.65
CA GLY A 230 -0.75 7.64 27.07
C GLY A 230 -0.13 6.25 27.20
N GLU A 231 -0.20 5.65 28.40
CA GLU A 231 0.27 4.28 28.62
C GLU A 231 -0.54 3.25 27.82
N TYR A 232 -1.85 3.44 27.69
CA TYR A 232 -2.69 2.57 26.86
C TYR A 232 -2.32 2.62 25.37
N VAL A 233 -2.17 3.82 24.81
CA VAL A 233 -1.76 4.00 23.40
C VAL A 233 -0.35 3.45 23.19
N LYS A 234 0.59 3.72 24.12
CA LYS A 234 1.96 3.19 24.06
C LYS A 234 1.98 1.65 24.03
N ALA A 235 1.20 0.99 24.88
CA ALA A 235 1.08 -0.46 24.88
C ALA A 235 0.53 -1.00 23.54
N GLY A 236 -0.48 -0.34 22.99
CA GLY A 236 -1.03 -0.71 21.68
C GLY A 236 -0.07 -0.48 20.50
N LEU A 237 0.73 0.59 20.54
CA LEU A 237 1.78 0.82 19.56
C LEU A 237 2.88 -0.24 19.62
N ALA A 238 3.21 -0.74 20.81
CA ALA A 238 4.16 -1.84 20.98
C ALA A 238 3.67 -3.15 20.33
N GLU A 239 2.36 -3.44 20.36
CA GLU A 239 1.77 -4.58 19.63
C GLU A 239 1.92 -4.42 18.11
N LEU A 240 1.73 -3.21 17.60
CA LEU A 240 1.92 -2.93 16.17
C LEU A 240 3.40 -3.03 15.77
N GLU A 241 4.31 -2.56 16.60
CA GLU A 241 5.75 -2.69 16.39
C GLU A 241 6.18 -4.17 16.36
N GLN A 242 5.72 -4.96 17.33
CA GLN A 242 5.97 -6.39 17.37
C GLN A 242 5.43 -7.11 16.14
N TRP A 243 4.23 -6.73 15.68
CA TRP A 243 3.67 -7.27 14.45
C TRP A 243 4.50 -6.91 13.21
N CYS A 244 5.07 -5.70 13.14
CA CYS A 244 5.96 -5.30 12.04
C CYS A 244 7.22 -6.19 12.00
N ILE A 245 7.83 -6.49 13.14
CA ILE A 245 9.00 -7.38 13.22
C ILE A 245 8.66 -8.74 12.62
N TYR A 246 7.56 -9.36 13.09
CA TYR A 246 7.07 -10.62 12.57
C TYR A 246 6.79 -10.56 11.05
N ALA A 247 6.10 -9.52 10.59
CA ALA A 247 5.78 -9.35 9.17
C ALA A 247 7.04 -9.17 8.30
N THR A 248 8.09 -8.52 8.82
CA THR A 248 9.37 -8.32 8.13
C THR A 248 10.06 -9.65 7.85
N GLU A 249 10.17 -10.48 8.88
CA GLU A 249 10.77 -11.82 8.81
C GLU A 249 10.00 -12.69 7.80
N GLU A 250 8.68 -12.62 7.84
CA GLU A 250 7.77 -13.38 6.99
C GLU A 250 7.76 -12.96 5.51
N VAL A 251 8.09 -11.71 5.20
CA VAL A 251 8.10 -11.15 3.83
C VAL A 251 9.50 -11.14 3.22
N GLY A 252 10.54 -11.33 4.04
CA GLY A 252 11.94 -11.44 3.58
C GLY A 252 12.50 -10.14 3.00
N THR A 253 11.92 -8.99 3.33
CA THR A 253 12.39 -7.67 2.89
C THR A 253 13.12 -6.98 4.03
N GLY A 254 14.38 -6.61 3.83
CA GLY A 254 15.28 -6.12 4.88
C GLY A 254 14.88 -4.83 5.61
N ASP A 255 13.83 -4.13 5.20
CA ASP A 255 13.34 -2.92 5.89
C ASP A 255 11.82 -2.81 5.74
N PHE A 256 11.07 -3.30 6.73
CA PHE A 256 9.63 -3.05 6.87
C PHE A 256 9.41 -2.13 8.08
N PHE A 257 9.94 -0.89 8.02
CA PHE A 257 9.71 0.10 9.08
C PHE A 257 9.35 1.48 8.51
N PRO A 258 8.21 2.06 8.92
CA PRO A 258 7.75 3.37 8.48
C PRO A 258 7.77 4.46 9.57
N TRP A 259 8.40 4.21 10.73
CA TRP A 259 8.43 5.19 11.83
C TRP A 259 9.60 6.16 11.69
#